data_AF-A0A0R1K6F6-F1
#
_entry.id   AF-A0A0R1K6F6-F1
#
_cell.length_a   1.000
_cell.length_b   1.000
_cell.length_c   1.000
_cell.angle_alpha   90.00
_cell.angle_beta   90.00
_cell.angle_gamma   90.00
#
_symmetry.space_group_name_H-M   'P 1'
#
loop_
_entity.id
_entity.type
_entity.pdbx_description
1 polymer ?
#
loop_
_entity_poly.entity_id
_entity_poly.type
_entity_poly.pdbx_seq_one_letter_code
_entity_poly.pdbx_strand_id
1 'polypeptide(L)'
;MMQKYCLYCGHAIEADDAFCPFCGQAQPATDQATQHVQTSAQPSTTVGTESNQETTTSATPNVDITPFQNGPARKYLTAYRHALGYTTPNVRYIYGFYQDFHWHFWFRAIGLLFDRYYYVTFEPDGLLFLGVSKATGHLSGKNSFFNFADITTIRWQHALMTDKLLVDAPQGKIMVSVVRHTLADPNQATNVQALAAQYGDSKAPH
;
A
#
# COMPACT_ATOMS: atom_id res chain seq x y z
N MET A 1 -4.28 18.02 -15.89
CA MET A 1 -5.26 17.10 -15.28
C MET A 1 -4.76 16.82 -13.87
N MET A 2 -5.46 17.36 -12.88
CA MET A 2 -5.10 17.19 -11.47
C MET A 2 -5.81 15.92 -11.02
N GLN A 3 -5.07 14.94 -10.47
CA GLN A 3 -5.66 13.67 -10.08
C GLN A 3 -5.78 13.57 -8.56
N LYS A 4 -6.87 12.96 -8.10
CA LYS A 4 -7.12 12.58 -6.71
C LYS A 4 -7.15 11.06 -6.61
N TYR A 5 -7.03 10.51 -5.41
CA TYR A 5 -7.18 9.06 -5.23
C TYR A 5 -8.58 8.77 -4.72
N CYS A 6 -9.21 7.73 -5.27
CA CYS A 6 -10.49 7.24 -4.82
C CYS A 6 -10.39 6.87 -3.33
N LEU A 7 -11.24 7.49 -2.52
CA LEU A 7 -11.25 7.28 -1.07
C LEU A 7 -11.64 5.85 -0.65
N TYR A 8 -12.21 5.06 -1.56
CA TYR A 8 -12.76 3.74 -1.27
C TYR A 8 -11.92 2.57 -1.83
N CYS A 9 -11.20 2.76 -2.94
CA CYS A 9 -10.36 1.70 -3.53
C CYS A 9 -8.91 2.13 -3.84
N GLY A 10 -8.56 3.40 -3.55
CA GLY A 10 -7.18 3.89 -3.68
C GLY A 10 -6.67 4.11 -5.10
N HIS A 11 -7.48 3.89 -6.14
CA HIS A 11 -7.10 4.17 -7.53
C HIS A 11 -7.04 5.67 -7.81
N ALA A 12 -6.12 6.10 -8.65
CA ALA A 12 -6.08 7.48 -9.12
C ALA A 12 -7.24 7.74 -10.08
N ILE A 13 -7.96 8.83 -9.85
CA ILE A 13 -9.13 9.27 -10.58
C ILE A 13 -8.99 10.77 -10.88
N GLU A 14 -9.73 11.29 -11.84
CA GLU A 14 -9.69 12.72 -12.14
C GLU A 14 -10.26 13.53 -10.97
N ALA A 15 -9.72 14.73 -10.72
CA ALA A 15 -10.10 15.53 -9.54
C ALA A 15 -11.60 15.88 -9.53
N ASP A 16 -12.21 15.97 -10.70
CA ASP A 16 -13.63 16.24 -10.95
C ASP A 16 -14.50 14.98 -11.07
N ASP A 17 -13.90 13.77 -11.02
CA ASP A 17 -14.67 12.53 -11.03
C ASP A 17 -15.61 12.49 -9.82
N ALA A 18 -16.91 12.48 -10.10
CA ALA A 18 -17.99 12.35 -9.13
C ALA A 18 -18.24 10.89 -8.73
N PHE A 19 -17.75 9.93 -9.51
CA PHE A 19 -17.78 8.49 -9.23
C PHE A 19 -16.47 7.88 -9.66
N CYS A 20 -15.96 6.91 -8.90
CA CYS A 20 -14.73 6.21 -9.26
C CYS A 20 -15.00 5.27 -10.43
N PRO A 21 -14.35 5.44 -11.59
CA PRO A 21 -14.56 4.55 -12.73
C PRO A 21 -14.09 3.10 -12.46
N PHE A 22 -13.26 2.89 -11.42
CA PHE A 22 -12.71 1.58 -11.08
C PHE A 22 -13.55 0.79 -10.07
N CYS A 23 -14.27 1.46 -9.15
CA CYS A 23 -15.07 0.76 -8.13
C CYS A 23 -16.54 1.19 -8.08
N GLY A 24 -16.95 2.12 -8.94
CA GLY A 24 -18.32 2.62 -9.07
C GLY A 24 -18.79 3.53 -7.93
N GLN A 25 -17.98 3.76 -6.89
CA GLN A 25 -18.40 4.52 -5.72
C GLN A 25 -18.35 6.03 -5.94
N ALA A 26 -19.38 6.72 -5.47
CA ALA A 26 -19.48 8.18 -5.51
C ALA A 26 -18.32 8.84 -4.74
N GLN A 27 -17.77 9.90 -5.32
CA GLN A 27 -16.72 10.72 -4.75
C GLN A 27 -17.32 12.05 -4.29
N PRO A 28 -16.91 12.58 -3.12
CA PRO A 28 -17.35 13.90 -2.70
C PRO A 28 -16.87 14.94 -3.73
N ALA A 29 -17.78 15.84 -4.13
CA ALA A 29 -17.47 16.92 -5.06
C ALA A 29 -16.38 17.82 -4.46
N THR A 30 -15.38 18.15 -5.28
CA THR A 30 -14.20 18.90 -4.86
C THR A 30 -14.53 20.40 -4.83
N ASP A 31 -15.28 20.85 -3.83
CA ASP A 31 -15.36 22.26 -3.47
C ASP A 31 -15.23 22.43 -1.95
N GLN A 32 -13.95 22.46 -1.55
CA GLN A 32 -13.29 23.20 -0.47
C GLN A 32 -13.74 23.00 0.99
N ALA A 33 -12.81 23.30 1.90
CA ALA A 33 -13.06 23.37 3.33
C ALA A 33 -14.37 24.12 3.66
N THR A 34 -14.94 23.73 4.80
CA THR A 34 -16.12 24.25 5.51
C THR A 34 -17.52 23.79 5.06
N GLN A 35 -18.18 23.12 6.02
CA GLN A 35 -19.58 22.71 6.06
C GLN A 35 -20.53 23.93 5.91
N HIS A 36 -21.64 23.79 5.15
CA HIS A 36 -23.02 24.13 5.57
C HIS A 36 -24.07 23.84 4.47
N VAL A 37 -25.03 22.95 4.78
CA VAL A 37 -26.51 23.02 4.58
C VAL A 37 -27.14 23.26 3.17
N GLN A 38 -27.77 22.18 2.67
CA GLN A 38 -29.11 22.03 2.02
C GLN A 38 -29.53 22.75 0.71
N THR A 39 -29.81 21.88 -0.30
CA THR A 39 -31.11 21.69 -1.00
C THR A 39 -31.42 22.40 -2.34
N SER A 40 -31.61 21.53 -3.36
CA SER A 40 -32.51 21.54 -4.54
C SER A 40 -32.27 22.46 -5.76
N ALA A 41 -31.98 21.86 -6.93
CA ALA A 41 -32.99 21.49 -7.96
C ALA A 41 -32.36 20.93 -9.27
N GLN A 42 -32.94 19.85 -9.81
CA GLN A 42 -32.80 19.26 -11.17
C GLN A 42 -33.43 20.18 -12.26
N PRO A 43 -33.40 19.93 -13.61
CA PRO A 43 -33.12 18.70 -14.42
C PRO A 43 -32.17 18.94 -15.65
N SER A 44 -31.71 18.02 -16.52
CA SER A 44 -32.38 16.97 -17.31
C SER A 44 -31.37 16.07 -18.07
N THR A 45 -31.67 14.77 -18.14
CA THR A 45 -31.62 13.80 -19.26
C THR A 45 -30.59 13.94 -20.41
N THR A 46 -29.88 12.84 -20.76
CA THR A 46 -30.06 12.04 -22.02
C THR A 46 -29.22 10.75 -21.98
N VAL A 47 -29.77 9.72 -22.63
CA VAL A 47 -29.54 8.28 -22.61
C VAL A 47 -28.40 7.81 -23.54
N GLY A 48 -27.77 6.68 -23.19
CA GLY A 48 -27.03 5.75 -24.07
C GLY A 48 -26.11 4.84 -23.23
N THR A 49 -26.48 3.60 -22.88
CA THR A 49 -26.28 2.33 -23.65
C THR A 49 -24.77 2.08 -23.84
N GLU A 50 -24.07 1.05 -23.35
CA GLU A 50 -24.37 -0.39 -23.20
C GLU A 50 -23.17 -1.06 -22.47
N SER A 51 -23.41 -2.23 -21.84
CA SER A 51 -22.45 -3.34 -21.58
C SER A 51 -21.11 -3.03 -20.86
N ASN A 52 -20.72 -3.69 -19.78
CA ASN A 52 -20.66 -5.14 -19.63
C ASN A 52 -20.44 -5.47 -18.14
N GLN A 53 -21.06 -6.56 -17.72
CA GLN A 53 -20.76 -7.22 -16.44
C GLN A 53 -19.31 -7.69 -16.44
N GLU A 54 -18.52 -7.25 -15.46
CA GLU A 54 -17.45 -8.10 -14.92
C GLU A 54 -17.24 -7.80 -13.43
N THR A 55 -17.95 -8.58 -12.61
CA THR A 55 -17.53 -9.01 -11.28
C THR A 55 -16.06 -9.47 -11.41
N THR A 56 -15.07 -8.91 -10.71
CA THR A 56 -14.74 -9.29 -9.32
C THR A 56 -13.79 -8.26 -8.68
N THR A 57 -14.32 -7.64 -7.62
CA THR A 57 -13.73 -6.97 -6.45
C THR A 57 -12.22 -7.13 -6.15
N SER A 58 -11.52 -6.01 -5.97
CA SER A 58 -10.37 -5.88 -5.05
C SER A 58 -10.57 -4.68 -4.13
N ALA A 59 -11.35 -4.91 -3.08
CA ALA A 59 -11.48 -4.03 -1.93
C ALA A 59 -10.37 -4.38 -0.94
N THR A 60 -9.60 -3.41 -0.45
CA THR A 60 -8.91 -3.60 0.84
C THR A 60 -10.02 -3.69 1.88
N PRO A 61 -10.20 -4.82 2.58
CA PRO A 61 -11.26 -4.91 3.57
C PRO A 61 -11.03 -3.88 4.68
N ASN A 62 -12.10 -3.21 5.10
CA ASN A 62 -12.10 -2.37 6.30
C ASN A 62 -11.97 -3.29 7.52
N VAL A 63 -10.73 -3.67 7.84
CA VAL A 63 -10.41 -4.56 8.95
C VAL A 63 -10.39 -3.75 10.24
N ASP A 64 -11.19 -4.16 11.22
CA ASP A 64 -11.07 -3.65 12.58
C ASP A 64 -9.68 -4.00 13.12
N ILE A 65 -8.88 -2.96 13.36
CA ILE A 65 -7.50 -3.10 13.82
C ILE A 65 -7.37 -3.13 15.34
N THR A 66 -8.43 -2.82 16.09
CA THR A 66 -8.43 -2.78 17.56
C THR A 66 -7.90 -4.08 18.19
N PRO A 67 -8.22 -5.29 17.68
CA PRO A 67 -7.67 -6.54 18.22
C PRO A 67 -6.14 -6.63 18.18
N PHE A 68 -5.48 -5.87 17.30
CA PHE A 68 -4.03 -5.93 17.06
C PHE A 68 -3.24 -4.80 17.74
N GLN A 69 -3.93 -3.92 18.47
CA GLN A 69 -3.33 -2.76 19.15
C GLN A 69 -2.82 -3.07 20.57
N ASN A 70 -2.95 -4.30 21.05
CA ASN A 70 -2.56 -4.66 22.43
C ASN A 70 -1.12 -5.22 22.53
N GLY A 71 -0.26 -4.94 21.56
CA GLY A 71 1.13 -5.38 21.59
C GLY A 71 1.89 -5.14 20.28
N PRO A 72 3.19 -5.50 20.23
CA PRO A 72 4.04 -5.21 19.08
C PRO A 72 3.47 -5.85 17.82
N ALA A 73 3.40 -5.07 16.74
CA ALA A 73 2.79 -5.48 15.48
C ALA A 73 3.26 -6.86 14.97
N ARG A 74 4.53 -7.24 15.19
CA ARG A 74 5.04 -8.59 14.84
C ARG A 74 4.18 -9.73 15.40
N LYS A 75 3.71 -9.62 16.64
CA LYS A 75 2.97 -10.70 17.32
C LYS A 75 1.64 -10.97 16.63
N TYR A 76 1.10 -9.96 15.96
CA TYR A 76 -0.21 -9.98 15.33
C TYR A 76 -0.12 -10.01 13.80
N LEU A 77 1.08 -10.00 13.22
CA LEU A 77 1.29 -9.83 11.79
C LEU A 77 0.55 -10.88 10.95
N THR A 78 0.63 -12.15 11.35
CA THR A 78 -0.06 -13.25 10.63
C THR A 78 -1.58 -13.13 10.76
N ALA A 79 -2.09 -12.89 11.97
CA ALA A 79 -3.52 -12.75 12.20
C ALA A 79 -4.11 -11.53 11.44
N TYR A 80 -3.37 -10.42 11.42
CA TYR A 80 -3.76 -9.22 10.70
C TYR A 80 -3.77 -9.42 9.18
N ARG A 81 -2.74 -10.07 8.62
CA ARG A 81 -2.72 -10.48 7.21
C ARG A 81 -3.92 -11.33 6.85
N HIS A 82 -4.22 -12.34 7.68
CA HIS A 82 -5.37 -13.22 7.45
C HIS A 82 -6.70 -12.44 7.53
N ALA A 83 -6.83 -11.49 8.46
CA ALA A 83 -8.01 -10.62 8.54
C ALA A 83 -8.16 -9.72 7.29
N LEU A 84 -7.06 -9.37 6.64
CA LEU A 84 -7.03 -8.66 5.36
C LEU A 84 -7.30 -9.56 4.14
N GLY A 85 -7.44 -10.88 4.34
CA GLY A 85 -7.62 -11.87 3.27
C GLY A 85 -6.34 -12.55 2.77
N TYR A 86 -5.17 -12.16 3.27
CA TYR A 86 -3.88 -12.75 2.89
C TYR A 86 -3.56 -13.97 3.77
N THR A 87 -4.00 -15.15 3.36
CA THR A 87 -3.92 -16.39 4.14
C THR A 87 -2.70 -17.27 3.83
N THR A 88 -1.79 -16.80 2.98
CA THR A 88 -0.59 -17.55 2.61
C THR A 88 0.25 -17.83 3.86
N PRO A 89 0.53 -19.10 4.19
CA PRO A 89 1.32 -19.45 5.36
C PRO A 89 2.80 -19.14 5.13
N ASN A 90 3.52 -18.86 6.21
CA ASN A 90 4.99 -18.74 6.22
C ASN A 90 5.58 -17.73 5.23
N VAL A 91 4.84 -16.68 4.86
CA VAL A 91 5.45 -15.63 4.03
C VAL A 91 6.59 -14.95 4.79
N ARG A 92 7.61 -14.58 4.03
CA ARG A 92 8.70 -13.77 4.56
C ARG A 92 8.25 -12.33 4.64
N TYR A 93 8.72 -11.66 5.67
CA TYR A 93 8.47 -10.25 5.88
C TYR A 93 9.72 -9.56 6.38
N ILE A 94 9.76 -8.25 6.21
CA ILE A 94 10.81 -7.37 6.73
C ILE A 94 10.17 -6.19 7.44
N TYR A 95 10.85 -5.67 8.46
CA TYR A 95 10.49 -4.40 9.07
C TYR A 95 11.37 -3.30 8.50
N GLY A 96 10.76 -2.28 7.93
CA GLY A 96 11.49 -1.20 7.29
C GLY A 96 10.87 0.15 7.56
N PHE A 97 11.61 1.18 7.20
CA PHE A 97 11.11 2.55 7.25
C PHE A 97 11.44 3.27 5.96
N TYR A 98 10.50 4.07 5.51
CA TYR A 98 10.71 5.00 4.41
C TYR A 98 11.49 6.21 4.95
N GLN A 99 12.50 6.66 4.21
CA GLN A 99 13.18 7.91 4.49
C GLN A 99 12.58 8.97 3.55
N ASP A 100 11.92 9.99 4.12
CA ASP A 100 11.55 11.19 3.39
C ASP A 100 12.82 11.90 2.93
N PHE A 101 13.29 11.55 1.74
CA PHE A 101 14.45 12.18 1.15
C PHE A 101 13.98 13.47 0.49
N HIS A 102 14.12 14.60 1.20
CA HIS A 102 13.87 15.95 0.69
C HIS A 102 14.92 16.39 -0.34
N TRP A 103 15.25 15.53 -1.31
CA TRP A 103 16.07 15.89 -2.46
C TRP A 103 15.21 15.70 -3.71
N HIS A 104 14.98 16.81 -4.39
CA HIS A 104 14.01 16.95 -5.45
C HIS A 104 14.06 15.83 -6.52
N PHE A 105 12.88 15.38 -6.95
CA PHE A 105 12.60 14.93 -8.32
C PHE A 105 12.78 13.45 -8.74
N TRP A 106 12.48 12.42 -7.93
CA TRP A 106 12.45 11.03 -8.46
C TRP A 106 11.28 10.10 -8.08
N PHE A 107 10.31 10.53 -7.28
CA PHE A 107 9.16 9.67 -6.95
C PHE A 107 7.86 10.30 -7.44
N ARG A 108 7.46 10.02 -8.68
CA ARG A 108 6.03 9.75 -8.92
C ARG A 108 5.79 8.48 -8.10
N ALA A 109 5.17 8.56 -6.93
CA ALA A 109 5.15 7.40 -6.03
C ALA A 109 4.14 6.36 -6.54
N ILE A 110 4.56 5.10 -6.59
CA ILE A 110 3.67 3.95 -6.69
C ILE A 110 2.90 3.92 -5.37
N GLY A 111 1.63 4.30 -5.37
CA GLY A 111 0.76 4.22 -4.20
C GLY A 111 1.13 5.15 -3.05
N LEU A 112 0.11 5.54 -2.27
CA LEU A 112 0.32 6.29 -1.05
C LEU A 112 0.90 5.36 0.02
N LEU A 113 2.16 5.58 0.40
CA LEU A 113 2.69 5.12 1.67
C LEU A 113 2.32 6.17 2.74
N PHE A 114 1.38 5.82 3.62
CA PHE A 114 0.79 6.76 4.58
C PHE A 114 1.53 6.89 5.91
N ASP A 115 2.32 5.88 6.27
CA ASP A 115 3.18 5.86 7.45
C ASP A 115 4.66 5.84 7.06
N ARG A 116 5.51 6.07 8.07
CA ARG A 116 6.97 6.03 7.91
C ARG A 116 7.56 4.65 8.13
N TYR A 117 6.87 3.78 8.86
CA TYR A 117 7.34 2.46 9.26
C TYR A 117 6.37 1.39 8.77
N TYR A 118 6.91 0.28 8.28
CA TYR A 118 6.11 -0.80 7.71
C TYR A 118 6.68 -2.15 8.07
N TYR A 119 5.78 -3.12 8.21
CA TYR A 119 6.10 -4.49 7.81
C TYR A 119 5.80 -4.64 6.33
N VAL A 120 6.76 -5.14 5.56
CA VAL A 120 6.58 -5.49 4.15
C VAL A 120 6.56 -6.99 4.05
N THR A 121 5.45 -7.58 3.64
CA THR A 121 5.31 -9.02 3.41
C THR A 121 5.35 -9.32 1.91
N PHE A 122 6.03 -10.40 1.55
CA PHE A 122 6.16 -10.85 0.17
C PHE A 122 5.10 -11.93 -0.07
N GLU A 123 3.94 -11.48 -0.52
CA GLU A 123 2.81 -12.33 -0.89
C GLU A 123 3.09 -13.02 -2.24
N PRO A 124 2.34 -14.08 -2.60
CA PRO A 124 2.54 -14.77 -3.88
C PRO A 124 2.39 -13.87 -5.11
N ASP A 125 1.51 -12.87 -5.02
CA ASP A 125 1.10 -11.98 -6.11
C ASP A 125 1.63 -10.55 -5.97
N GLY A 126 2.34 -10.23 -4.88
CA GLY A 126 2.84 -8.88 -4.68
C GLY A 126 3.48 -8.58 -3.34
N LEU A 127 3.68 -7.28 -3.10
CA LEU A 127 4.21 -6.72 -1.87
C LEU A 127 3.09 -6.07 -1.08
N LEU A 128 2.86 -6.54 0.15
CA LEU A 128 1.91 -5.96 1.08
C LEU A 128 2.65 -5.16 2.15
N PHE A 129 2.37 -3.87 2.18
CA PHE A 129 2.88 -2.91 3.15
C PHE A 129 1.86 -2.72 4.26
N LEU A 130 2.24 -3.04 5.49
CA LEU A 130 1.41 -2.94 6.67
C LEU A 130 1.95 -1.83 7.56
N GLY A 131 1.23 -0.71 7.62
CA GLY A 131 1.65 0.49 8.32
C GLY A 131 1.81 0.27 9.83
N VAL A 132 2.86 0.86 10.38
CA VAL A 132 3.17 0.83 11.81
C VAL A 132 3.24 2.25 12.33
N SER A 133 2.44 2.52 13.37
CA SER A 133 2.49 3.80 14.07
C SER A 133 3.82 3.95 14.79
N LYS A 134 4.52 5.06 14.54
CA LYS A 134 5.77 5.39 15.25
C LYS A 134 5.57 5.52 16.76
N ALA A 135 4.41 6.05 17.18
CA ALA A 135 4.15 6.36 18.58
C ALA A 135 3.94 5.11 19.43
N THR A 136 3.32 4.08 18.85
CA THR A 136 2.90 2.88 19.60
C THR A 136 3.63 1.61 19.16
N GLY A 137 4.22 1.59 17.96
CA GLY A 137 4.75 0.36 17.35
C GLY A 137 3.65 -0.65 16.96
N HIS A 138 2.38 -0.21 16.96
CA HIS A 138 1.22 -1.02 16.59
C HIS A 138 0.86 -0.81 15.12
N LEU A 139 0.09 -1.76 14.58
CA LEU A 139 -0.47 -1.64 13.24
C LEU A 139 -1.41 -0.44 13.17
N SER A 140 -1.24 0.37 12.12
CA SER A 140 -1.97 1.63 11.96
C SER A 140 -3.28 1.49 11.18
N GLY A 141 -3.52 0.36 10.52
CA GLY A 141 -4.61 0.21 9.56
C GLY A 141 -4.28 0.73 8.16
N LYS A 142 -3.21 1.51 8.01
CA LYS A 142 -2.84 2.10 6.72
C LYS A 142 -1.96 1.14 5.94
N ASN A 143 -2.59 0.34 5.10
CA ASN A 143 -1.92 -0.68 4.31
C ASN A 143 -1.92 -0.29 2.83
N SER A 144 -0.92 -0.79 2.10
CA SER A 144 -0.82 -0.62 0.65
C SER A 144 -0.38 -1.95 0.04
N PHE A 145 -0.93 -2.31 -1.12
CA PHE A 145 -0.55 -3.52 -1.84
C PHE A 145 -0.04 -3.16 -3.24
N PHE A 146 1.02 -3.84 -3.67
CA PHE A 146 1.64 -3.66 -4.98
C PHE A 146 1.75 -5.01 -5.67
N ASN A 147 1.01 -5.20 -6.77
CA ASN A 147 1.07 -6.43 -7.54
C ASN A 147 2.44 -6.57 -8.23
N PHE A 148 2.99 -7.78 -8.30
CA PHE A 148 4.23 -8.01 -9.03
C PHE A 148 4.13 -7.70 -10.53
N ALA A 149 2.93 -7.85 -11.13
CA ALA A 149 2.68 -7.46 -12.50
C ALA A 149 2.90 -5.96 -12.75
N ASP A 150 2.73 -5.14 -11.71
CA ASP A 150 2.94 -3.69 -11.78
C ASP A 150 4.37 -3.28 -11.40
N ILE A 151 5.23 -4.22 -11.01
CA ILE A 151 6.60 -3.97 -10.57
C ILE A 151 7.58 -4.35 -11.69
N THR A 152 8.41 -3.40 -12.12
CA THR A 152 9.44 -3.66 -13.12
C THR A 152 10.61 -4.45 -12.54
N THR A 153 11.11 -4.02 -11.37
CA THR A 153 12.25 -4.65 -10.71
C THR A 153 12.19 -4.51 -9.21
N ILE A 154 12.68 -5.52 -8.51
CA ILE A 154 13.00 -5.48 -7.09
C ILE A 154 14.52 -5.60 -6.98
N ARG A 155 15.14 -4.76 -6.15
CA ARG A 155 16.59 -4.79 -5.90
C ARG A 155 16.91 -4.59 -4.45
N TRP A 156 18.02 -5.15 -4.03
CA TRP A 156 18.57 -4.96 -2.70
C TRP A 156 19.90 -4.23 -2.78
N GLN A 157 20.01 -3.09 -2.09
CA GLN A 157 21.29 -2.39 -1.93
C GLN A 157 21.79 -2.60 -0.51
N HIS A 158 22.89 -3.31 -0.41
CA HIS A 158 23.54 -3.61 0.86
C HIS A 158 24.45 -2.45 1.28
N ALA A 159 24.20 -1.88 2.46
CA ALA A 159 25.13 -0.94 3.10
C ALA A 159 25.57 -1.47 4.47
N LEU A 160 26.51 -0.78 5.12
CA LEU A 160 27.20 -1.28 6.31
C LEU A 160 26.22 -1.56 7.49
N MET A 161 25.24 -0.68 7.69
CA MET A 161 24.33 -0.73 8.86
C MET A 161 22.86 -0.95 8.47
N THR A 162 22.49 -0.67 7.23
CA THR A 162 21.13 -0.80 6.73
C THR A 162 21.15 -1.37 5.31
N ASP A 163 20.22 -2.26 5.02
CA ASP A 163 19.91 -2.64 3.64
C ASP A 163 18.83 -1.70 3.10
N LYS A 164 18.76 -1.59 1.78
CA LYS A 164 17.67 -0.88 1.11
C LYS A 164 16.96 -1.84 0.17
N LEU A 165 15.65 -1.98 0.35
CA LEU A 165 14.78 -2.59 -0.63
C LEU A 165 14.35 -1.48 -1.61
N LEU A 166 14.71 -1.64 -2.88
CA LEU A 166 14.29 -0.76 -3.97
C LEU A 166 13.28 -1.49 -4.84
N VAL A 167 12.11 -0.90 -5.02
CA VAL A 167 11.06 -1.41 -5.90
C VAL A 167 10.84 -0.37 -6.98
N ASP A 168 11.10 -0.71 -8.23
CA ASP A 168 10.82 0.15 -9.37
C ASP A 168 9.57 -0.36 -10.10
N ALA A 169 8.72 0.55 -10.54
CA ALA A 169 7.60 0.33 -11.43
C ALA A 169 7.51 1.44 -12.48
N PRO A 170 6.73 1.29 -13.55
CA PRO A 170 6.55 2.34 -14.55
C PRO A 170 6.08 3.68 -13.96
N GLN A 171 5.21 3.63 -12.95
CA GLN A 171 4.61 4.76 -12.28
C GLN A 171 5.49 5.35 -11.18
N GLY A 172 6.60 4.71 -10.81
CA GLY A 172 7.40 5.20 -9.69
C GLY A 172 8.47 4.29 -9.12
N LYS A 173 9.03 4.73 -7.99
CA LYS A 173 9.98 3.93 -7.20
C LYS A 173 9.60 3.97 -5.73
N ILE A 174 9.88 2.90 -5.00
CA ILE A 174 9.76 2.81 -3.55
C ILE A 174 11.13 2.41 -3.00
N MET A 175 11.59 3.11 -1.97
CA MET A 175 12.83 2.77 -1.28
C MET A 175 12.56 2.58 0.22
N VAL A 176 12.66 1.35 0.68
CA VAL A 176 12.50 1.00 2.09
C VAL A 176 13.88 0.79 2.71
N SER A 177 14.20 1.56 3.75
CA SER A 177 15.38 1.31 4.57
C SER A 177 15.08 0.18 5.55
N VAL A 178 15.90 -0.86 5.53
CA VAL A 178 15.73 -2.08 6.31
C VAL A 178 16.89 -2.19 7.28
N VAL A 179 16.60 -2.20 8.57
CA VAL A 179 17.63 -2.46 9.58
C VAL A 179 17.89 -3.97 9.60
N ARG A 180 19.14 -4.39 9.40
CA ARG A 180 19.50 -5.82 9.37
C ARG A 180 19.19 -6.54 10.66
N HIS A 181 19.44 -5.87 11.78
CA HIS A 181 19.29 -6.43 13.11
C HIS A 181 18.35 -5.54 13.91
N THR A 182 17.24 -6.12 14.34
CA THR A 182 16.35 -5.47 15.30
C THR A 182 16.24 -6.40 16.50
N LEU A 183 16.36 -5.85 17.72
CA LEU A 183 16.08 -6.62 18.95
C LEU A 183 14.63 -7.11 18.97
N ALA A 184 13.76 -6.40 18.25
CA ALA A 184 12.36 -6.74 18.10
C ALA A 184 12.11 -7.89 17.12
N ASP A 185 13.06 -8.28 16.25
CA ASP A 185 12.88 -9.40 15.34
C ASP A 185 14.22 -10.14 15.05
N PRO A 186 14.47 -11.27 15.72
CA PRO A 186 15.70 -12.04 15.53
C PRO A 186 15.81 -12.66 14.14
N ASN A 187 14.70 -12.85 13.42
CA ASN A 187 14.69 -13.48 12.11
C ASN A 187 14.86 -12.47 10.97
N GLN A 188 14.92 -11.17 11.28
CA GLN A 188 14.96 -10.12 10.27
C GLN A 188 16.17 -10.25 9.33
N ALA A 189 17.37 -10.49 9.88
CA ALA A 189 18.57 -10.67 9.06
C ALA A 189 18.43 -11.86 8.10
N THR A 190 17.92 -13.00 8.60
CA THR A 190 17.68 -14.20 7.80
C THR A 190 16.61 -13.96 6.72
N ASN A 191 15.53 -13.25 7.05
CA ASN A 191 14.49 -12.89 6.08
C ASN A 191 15.05 -11.98 4.98
N VAL A 192 15.82 -10.95 5.34
CA VAL A 192 16.47 -10.06 4.37
C VAL A 192 17.39 -10.84 3.45
N GLN A 193 18.24 -11.72 4.00
CA GLN A 193 19.14 -12.54 3.18
C GLN A 193 18.37 -13.46 2.22
N ALA A 194 17.33 -14.13 2.70
CA ALA A 194 16.52 -15.03 1.87
C ALA A 194 15.74 -14.26 0.78
N LEU A 195 15.20 -13.09 1.11
CA LEU A 195 14.49 -12.23 0.15
C LEU A 195 15.44 -11.59 -0.86
N ALA A 196 16.64 -11.20 -0.44
CA ALA A 196 17.68 -10.72 -1.35
C ALA A 196 18.15 -11.86 -2.28
N ALA A 197 18.27 -13.09 -1.80
CA ALA A 197 18.58 -14.22 -2.67
C ALA A 197 17.44 -14.52 -3.68
N GLN A 198 16.19 -14.34 -3.26
CA GLN A 198 15.01 -14.62 -4.08
C GLN A 198 14.69 -13.50 -5.09
N TYR A 199 14.91 -12.24 -4.72
CA TYR A 199 14.46 -11.05 -5.47
C TYR A 199 15.58 -10.03 -5.75
N GLY A 200 16.85 -10.35 -5.45
CA GLY A 200 17.99 -9.41 -5.40
C GLY A 200 18.33 -8.70 -6.69
N ASP A 201 18.18 -9.40 -7.81
CA ASP A 201 18.65 -8.95 -9.13
C ASP A 201 17.69 -9.39 -10.27
N SER A 202 16.44 -9.71 -9.93
CA SER A 202 15.47 -10.27 -10.88
C SER A 202 14.40 -9.26 -11.29
N LYS A 203 13.92 -9.37 -12.53
CA LYS A 203 12.57 -8.87 -12.87
C LYS A 203 11.58 -9.45 -11.86
N ALA A 204 10.55 -8.69 -11.49
CA ALA A 204 9.53 -9.21 -10.59
C ALA A 204 8.96 -10.52 -11.16
N PRO A 205 8.69 -11.54 -10.33
CA PRO A 205 8.12 -12.79 -10.83
C PRO A 205 6.75 -12.49 -11.44
N HIS A 206 6.57 -12.92 -12.70
CA HIS A 206 5.30 -12.84 -13.44
C HIS A 206 4.48 -14.12 -13.24
#